data_AF-A0A7W9FF78-F1
#
_entry.id   AF-A0A7W9FF78-F1
#
_cell.length_a   1.000
_cell.length_b   1.000
_cell.length_c   1.000
_cell.angle_alpha   90.00
_cell.angle_beta   90.00
_cell.angle_gamma   90.00
#
_symmetry.space_group_name_H-M   'P 1'
#
loop_
_entity.id
_entity.type
_entity.pdbx_description
1 polymer ?
#
loop_
_entity_poly.entity_id
_entity_poly.type
_entity_poly.pdbx_seq_one_letter_code
_entity_poly.pdbx_strand_id
1 'polypeptide(L)'
;MTHRHRSILPLVAAMAMSFGITACTESEQNAAEADAEVAADRTADVAAEAGDALVDGAAQAGEVIEGGAMKAAQAVEDVSGDAARKLEAEQAEAAAEGRPGAINPATDERQ
;
A
#
# COMPACT_ATOMS: atom_id res chain seq x y z
N MET A 1 -11.71 12.04 29.51
CA MET A 1 -12.36 11.48 28.30
C MET A 1 -11.74 10.11 28.04
N THR A 2 -12.47 9.05 28.34
CA THR A 2 -12.04 7.66 28.21
C THR A 2 -12.44 7.14 26.84
N HIS A 3 -11.48 6.88 25.96
CA HIS A 3 -11.71 6.19 24.70
C HIS A 3 -12.02 4.72 25.00
N ARG A 4 -13.32 4.40 25.08
CA ARG A 4 -13.81 3.02 24.96
C ARG A 4 -13.42 2.51 23.57
N HIS A 5 -12.36 1.71 23.49
CA HIS A 5 -12.12 0.83 22.36
C HIS A 5 -13.35 -0.07 22.21
N ARG A 6 -14.23 0.31 21.28
CA ARG A 6 -15.42 -0.42 20.91
C ARG A 6 -14.94 -1.61 20.09
N SER A 7 -14.63 -2.69 20.79
CA SER A 7 -14.36 -4.01 20.25
C SER A 7 -15.55 -4.43 19.39
N ILE A 8 -15.42 -4.31 18.07
CA ILE A 8 -16.39 -4.83 17.10
C ILE A 8 -15.59 -5.75 16.18
N LEU A 9 -15.45 -7.02 16.58
CA LEU A 9 -15.22 -8.21 15.76
C LEU A 9 -15.12 -9.41 16.74
N PRO A 10 -15.75 -10.59 16.54
CA PRO A 10 -16.75 -10.98 15.53
C PRO A 10 -18.03 -11.59 16.16
N LEU A 11 -19.20 -11.23 15.62
CA LEU A 11 -20.47 -11.94 15.86
C LEU A 11 -20.88 -12.64 14.56
N VAL A 12 -20.18 -13.69 14.14
CA VAL A 12 -20.72 -14.70 13.22
C VAL A 12 -19.99 -16.01 13.49
N ALA A 13 -20.67 -16.95 14.16
CA ALA A 13 -20.56 -18.41 13.96
C ALA A 13 -21.27 -19.13 15.12
N ALA A 14 -22.58 -18.90 15.28
CA ALA A 14 -23.44 -19.83 16.00
C ALA A 14 -24.30 -20.54 14.95
N MET A 15 -23.70 -21.46 14.20
CA MET A 15 -24.48 -22.39 13.39
C MET A 15 -24.86 -23.59 14.27
N ALA A 16 -26.17 -23.77 14.36
CA ALA A 16 -26.92 -24.77 15.11
C ALA A 16 -26.28 -26.17 15.13
N MET A 17 -25.84 -26.61 16.31
CA MET A 17 -25.68 -28.03 16.63
C MET A 17 -26.90 -28.52 17.41
N SER A 18 -28.06 -28.50 16.75
CA SER A 18 -29.28 -29.15 17.25
C SER A 18 -29.79 -30.12 16.20
N PHE A 19 -28.96 -31.13 15.87
CA PHE A 19 -29.42 -32.35 15.23
C PHE A 19 -29.71 -33.38 16.31
N GLY A 20 -31.00 -33.71 16.43
CA GLY A 20 -31.49 -34.79 17.27
C GLY A 20 -30.85 -36.12 16.87
N ILE A 21 -30.58 -36.94 17.86
CA ILE A 21 -29.97 -38.26 17.77
C ILE A 21 -30.98 -39.22 17.11
N THR A 22 -31.07 -39.20 15.78
CA THR A 22 -31.63 -40.32 15.01
C THR A 22 -30.45 -41.10 14.45
N ALA A 23 -30.40 -42.40 14.67
CA ALA A 23 -29.30 -43.27 14.26
C ALA A 23 -28.97 -43.12 12.77
N CYS A 24 -27.94 -42.34 12.44
CA CYS A 24 -27.35 -42.32 11.10
C CYS A 24 -26.71 -43.68 10.87
N THR A 25 -27.08 -44.34 9.78
CA THR A 25 -26.42 -45.57 9.33
C THR A 25 -24.97 -45.25 8.90
N GLU A 26 -24.06 -46.23 8.95
CA GLU A 26 -22.67 -46.03 8.47
C GLU A 26 -22.60 -45.47 7.04
N SER A 27 -23.59 -45.79 6.19
CA SER A 27 -23.65 -45.27 4.82
C SER A 27 -23.90 -43.76 4.74
N GLU A 28 -24.69 -43.21 5.67
CA GLU A 28 -25.00 -41.78 5.71
C GLU A 28 -23.85 -40.96 6.29
N GLN A 29 -23.10 -41.53 7.25
CA GLN A 29 -21.88 -40.91 7.76
C GLN A 29 -20.79 -40.85 6.69
N ASN A 30 -20.60 -41.94 5.93
CA ASN A 30 -19.59 -41.99 4.87
C ASN A 30 -19.92 -41.03 3.71
N ALA A 31 -21.21 -40.89 3.36
CA ALA A 31 -21.65 -39.90 2.39
C ALA A 31 -21.46 -38.46 2.89
N ALA A 32 -21.77 -38.20 4.17
CA ALA A 32 -21.57 -36.89 4.78
C ALA A 32 -20.07 -36.52 4.89
N GLU A 33 -19.20 -37.49 5.16
CA GLU A 33 -17.75 -37.30 5.22
C GLU A 33 -17.19 -37.00 3.82
N ALA A 34 -17.63 -37.72 2.79
CA ALA A 34 -17.24 -37.45 1.40
C ALA A 34 -17.73 -36.06 0.92
N ASP A 35 -18.96 -35.68 1.23
CA ASP A 35 -19.49 -34.34 0.91
C ASP A 35 -18.73 -33.24 1.67
N ALA A 36 -18.35 -33.50 2.92
CA ALA A 36 -17.54 -32.58 3.70
C ALA A 36 -16.12 -32.43 3.14
N GLU A 37 -15.51 -33.51 2.67
CA GLU A 37 -14.18 -33.49 2.03
C GLU A 37 -14.21 -32.68 0.74
N VAL A 38 -15.21 -32.91 -0.12
CA VAL A 38 -15.40 -32.15 -1.37
C VAL A 38 -15.71 -30.68 -1.08
N ALA A 39 -16.47 -30.38 -0.04
CA ALA A 39 -16.73 -29.01 0.37
C ALA A 39 -15.46 -28.32 0.92
N ALA A 40 -14.63 -29.06 1.66
CA ALA A 40 -13.37 -28.57 2.19
C ALA A 40 -12.37 -28.26 1.07
N ASP A 41 -12.20 -29.15 0.11
CA ASP A 41 -11.33 -28.95 -1.06
C ASP A 41 -11.76 -27.73 -1.88
N ARG A 42 -13.06 -27.61 -2.20
CA ARG A 42 -13.58 -26.42 -2.91
C ARG A 42 -13.35 -25.14 -2.12
N THR A 43 -13.44 -25.20 -0.80
CA THR A 43 -13.20 -24.02 0.06
C THR A 43 -11.71 -23.66 0.06
N ALA A 44 -10.82 -24.65 0.06
CA ALA A 44 -9.38 -24.44 -0.02
C ALA A 44 -8.99 -23.80 -1.36
N ASP A 45 -9.56 -24.26 -2.47
CA ASP A 45 -9.34 -23.68 -3.81
C ASP A 45 -9.79 -22.21 -3.87
N VAL A 46 -11.00 -21.92 -3.39
CA VAL A 46 -11.53 -20.55 -3.34
C VAL A 46 -10.69 -19.65 -2.43
N ALA A 47 -10.20 -20.18 -1.31
CA ALA A 47 -9.33 -19.44 -0.41
C ALA A 47 -7.97 -19.14 -1.03
N ALA A 48 -7.40 -20.08 -1.80
CA ALA A 48 -6.16 -19.88 -2.53
C ALA A 48 -6.31 -18.82 -3.63
N GLU A 49 -7.37 -18.92 -4.44
CA GLU A 49 -7.65 -17.95 -5.52
C GLU A 49 -7.92 -16.54 -4.98
N ALA A 50 -8.65 -16.43 -3.86
CA ALA A 50 -8.82 -15.15 -3.18
C ALA A 50 -7.49 -14.61 -2.61
N GLY A 51 -6.63 -15.49 -2.10
CA GLY A 51 -5.29 -15.14 -1.64
C GLY A 51 -4.43 -14.55 -2.76
N ASP A 52 -4.37 -15.23 -3.91
CA ASP A 52 -3.60 -14.78 -5.07
C ASP A 52 -4.12 -13.44 -5.60
N ALA A 53 -5.45 -13.27 -5.73
CA ALA A 53 -6.05 -12.01 -6.16
C ALA A 53 -5.72 -10.84 -5.20
N LEU A 54 -5.63 -11.09 -3.89
CA LEU A 54 -5.22 -10.09 -2.90
C LEU A 54 -3.74 -9.72 -3.04
N VAL A 55 -2.86 -10.70 -3.28
CA VAL A 55 -1.42 -10.48 -3.48
C VAL A 55 -1.19 -9.64 -4.73
N ASP A 56 -1.82 -9.99 -5.85
CA ASP A 56 -1.70 -9.25 -7.11
C ASP A 56 -2.25 -7.82 -7.00
N GLY A 57 -3.37 -7.64 -6.30
CA GLY A 57 -3.94 -6.32 -6.04
C GLY A 57 -3.03 -5.44 -5.18
N ALA A 58 -2.40 -6.02 -4.16
CA ALA A 58 -1.47 -5.31 -3.28
C ALA A 58 -0.17 -4.91 -4.02
N ALA A 59 0.36 -5.79 -4.88
CA ALA A 59 1.53 -5.51 -5.69
C ALA A 59 1.29 -4.33 -6.65
N GLN A 60 0.18 -4.36 -7.39
CA GLN A 60 -0.20 -3.27 -8.31
C GLN A 60 -0.39 -1.93 -7.58
N ALA A 61 -1.02 -1.94 -6.40
CA ALA A 61 -1.18 -0.74 -5.59
C ALA A 61 0.18 -0.19 -5.12
N GLY A 62 1.10 -1.07 -4.72
CA GLY A 62 2.47 -0.72 -4.36
C GLY A 62 3.21 -0.02 -5.49
N GLU A 63 3.18 -0.58 -6.71
CA GLU A 63 3.84 -0.01 -7.89
C GLU A 63 3.30 1.38 -8.24
N VAL A 64 1.98 1.59 -8.15
CA VAL A 64 1.36 2.90 -8.42
C VAL A 64 1.81 3.94 -7.39
N ILE A 65 1.88 3.56 -6.10
CA ILE A 65 2.33 4.45 -5.03
C ILE A 65 3.80 4.81 -5.22
N GLU A 66 4.66 3.82 -5.48
CA GLU A 66 6.09 4.02 -5.69
C GLU A 66 6.35 4.90 -6.93
N GLY A 67 5.69 4.60 -8.06
CA GLY A 67 5.79 5.40 -9.27
C GLY A 67 5.29 6.83 -9.10
N GLY A 68 4.23 7.02 -8.31
CA GLY A 68 3.73 8.35 -7.94
C GLY A 68 4.71 9.13 -7.06
N ALA A 69 5.28 8.47 -6.05
CA ALA A 69 6.28 9.07 -5.17
C ALA A 69 7.56 9.47 -5.94
N MET A 70 8.05 8.62 -6.84
CA MET A 70 9.21 8.95 -7.68
C MET A 70 8.93 10.14 -8.60
N LYS A 71 7.74 10.21 -9.23
CA LYS A 71 7.36 11.38 -10.07
C LYS A 71 7.30 12.67 -9.26
N ALA A 72 6.75 12.61 -8.05
CA ALA A 72 6.71 13.76 -7.16
C ALA A 72 8.13 14.21 -6.75
N ALA A 73 9.01 13.26 -6.44
CA ALA A 73 10.42 13.54 -6.14
C ALA A 73 11.13 14.20 -7.33
N GLN A 74 10.97 13.66 -8.54
CA GLN A 74 11.54 14.23 -9.77
C GLN A 74 11.02 15.65 -10.04
N ALA A 75 9.72 15.89 -9.87
CA ALA A 75 9.16 17.23 -10.03
C ALA A 75 9.75 18.24 -9.03
N VAL A 76 10.01 17.82 -7.79
CA VAL A 76 10.68 18.67 -6.79
C VAL A 76 12.14 18.91 -7.15
N GLU A 77 12.85 17.89 -7.63
CA GLU A 77 14.23 18.00 -8.11
C GLU A 77 14.35 18.99 -9.27
N ASP A 78 13.48 18.87 -10.28
CA ASP A 78 13.46 19.75 -11.45
C ASP A 78 13.21 21.22 -11.05
N VAL A 79 12.18 21.47 -10.23
CA VAL A 79 11.86 22.82 -9.75
C VAL A 79 13.00 23.41 -8.92
N SER A 80 13.61 22.59 -8.06
CA SER A 80 14.73 23.03 -7.21
C SER A 80 15.97 23.33 -8.06
N GLY A 81 16.24 22.51 -9.07
CA GLY A 81 17.33 22.72 -10.02
C GLY A 81 17.15 23.97 -10.88
N ASP A 82 15.94 24.23 -11.35
CA ASP A 82 15.60 25.47 -12.08
C ASP A 82 15.77 26.71 -11.20
N ALA A 83 15.30 26.65 -9.95
CA ALA A 83 15.47 27.73 -8.99
C ALA A 83 16.95 28.01 -8.70
N ALA A 84 17.75 26.95 -8.50
CA ALA A 84 19.19 27.06 -8.27
C ALA A 84 19.90 27.71 -9.48
N ARG A 85 19.64 27.23 -10.70
CA ARG A 85 20.20 27.81 -11.93
C ARG A 85 19.85 29.28 -12.10
N LYS A 86 18.61 29.65 -11.78
CA LYS A 86 18.16 31.05 -11.85
C LYS A 86 18.89 31.93 -10.84
N LEU A 87 19.02 31.46 -9.59
CA LEU A 87 19.76 32.19 -8.55
C LEU A 87 21.24 32.33 -8.92
N GLU A 88 21.88 31.29 -9.46
CA GLU A 88 23.25 31.36 -9.96
C GLU A 88 23.40 32.39 -11.07
N ALA A 89 22.47 32.42 -12.03
CA ALA A 89 22.49 33.42 -13.12
C ALA A 89 22.33 34.86 -12.59
N GLU A 90 21.38 35.08 -11.66
CA GLU A 90 21.16 36.39 -11.04
C GLU A 90 22.37 36.84 -10.21
N GLN A 91 23.02 35.90 -9.50
CA GLN A 91 24.24 36.16 -8.74
C GLN A 91 25.44 36.45 -9.65
N ALA A 92 25.57 35.73 -10.77
CA ALA A 92 26.60 36.00 -11.78
C ALA A 92 26.44 37.38 -12.41
N GLU A 93 25.22 37.76 -12.78
CA GLU A 93 24.91 39.09 -13.33
C GLU A 93 25.20 40.18 -12.28
N ALA A 94 24.69 40.01 -11.06
CA ALA A 94 24.92 40.97 -9.99
C ALA A 94 26.41 41.09 -9.64
N ALA A 95 27.17 40.00 -9.69
CA ALA A 95 28.60 40.01 -9.48
C ALA A 95 29.35 40.74 -10.61
N ALA A 96 28.94 40.53 -11.86
CA ALA A 96 29.49 41.24 -13.02
C ALA A 96 29.21 42.76 -12.95
N GLU A 97 28.07 43.15 -12.39
CA GLU A 97 27.70 44.55 -12.11
C GLU A 97 28.41 45.14 -10.88
N GLY A 98 29.16 44.34 -10.11
CA GLY A 98 29.81 44.77 -8.87
C GLY A 98 28.82 45.12 -7.76
N ARG A 99 27.63 44.50 -7.75
CA ARG A 99 26.60 44.78 -6.75
C ARG A 99 27.05 44.27 -5.37
N PRO A 100 27.04 45.13 -4.32
CA PRO A 100 27.51 44.75 -3.00
C PRO A 100 26.78 43.52 -2.46
N GLY A 101 27.55 42.53 -2.02
CA GLY A 101 27.04 41.30 -1.43
C GLY A 101 26.69 40.19 -2.42
N ALA A 102 26.76 40.43 -3.74
CA ALA A 102 26.62 39.39 -4.75
C ALA A 102 27.77 38.39 -4.66
N ILE A 103 27.51 37.12 -4.95
CA ILE A 103 28.54 36.06 -4.97
C ILE A 103 28.76 35.64 -6.42
N ASN A 104 30.01 35.67 -6.89
CA ASN A 104 30.34 35.15 -8.21
C ASN A 104 30.31 33.61 -8.18
N PRO A 105 29.38 32.94 -8.88
CA PRO A 105 29.30 31.49 -8.85
C PRO A 105 30.49 30.78 -9.53
N ALA A 106 31.30 31.49 -10.31
CA ALA A 106 32.49 30.91 -10.94
C ALA A 106 33.74 30.97 -10.04
N THR A 107 33.77 31.87 -9.05
CA THR A 107 34.96 32.12 -8.21
C THR A 107 34.67 32.04 -6.71
N ASP A 108 33.41 31.93 -6.29
CA ASP A 108 32.91 32.04 -4.92
C ASP A 108 33.28 33.36 -4.20
N GLU A 109 33.75 34.36 -4.95
CA GLU A 109 34.10 35.67 -4.40
C GLU A 109 32.86 36.54 -4.21
N ARG A 110 32.84 37.31 -3.12
CA ARG A 110 31.79 38.26 -2.82
C ARG A 110 32.21 39.66 -3.28
N GLN A 111 31.34 40.32 -4.04
CA GLN A 111 31.52 41.73 -4.45
C GLN A 111 31.19 42.72 -3.33
#